data_AF-A0A7K4Q542-F1
#
_entry.id   AF-A0A7K4Q542-F1
#
_cell.length_a   1.000
_cell.length_b   1.000
_cell.length_c   1.000
_cell.angle_alpha   90.00
_cell.angle_beta   90.00
_cell.angle_gamma   90.00
#
_symmetry.space_group_name_H-M   'P 1'
#
loop_
_entity.id
_entity.type
_entity.pdbx_description
1 polymer ?
#
loop_
_entity_poly.entity_id
_entity_poly.type
_entity_poly.pdbx_seq_one_letter_code
_entity_poly.pdbx_strand_id
1 'polypeptide(L)'
;RGYLIAAPSVFRSGVEEAISVTIFNSAKETTVQIQLVVKGETVSRSHGTRFFCVFLTSWCGVQVPPGLRGQAHLKVWGNRHLAEEGHIFHNYTTVTIDSKGSSVFIQTDKPVYKPKQKVLINLFMVTSDLRPVNDRVK
;
A
#
# COMPACT_ATOMS: atom_id res chain seq x y z
N ARG A 1 -26.95 -0.20 9.58
CA ARG A 1 -25.62 -0.72 9.97
C ARG A 1 -24.79 -0.82 8.70
N GLY A 2 -23.70 -0.07 8.57
CA GLY A 2 -22.95 0.02 7.33
C GLY A 2 -21.47 0.20 7.60
N TYR A 3 -20.65 -0.02 6.58
CA TYR A 3 -19.22 0.22 6.63
C TYR A 3 -18.77 0.84 5.31
N LEU A 4 -17.69 1.61 5.36
CA LEU A 4 -17.01 2.18 4.21
C LEU A 4 -15.54 1.75 4.26
N ILE A 5 -15.05 1.24 3.14
CA ILE A 5 -13.64 0.92 2.93
C ILE A 5 -13.19 1.73 1.73
N ALA A 6 -12.13 2.51 1.90
CA ALA A 6 -11.46 3.17 0.80
C ALA A 6 -9.97 2.80 0.80
N ALA A 7 -9.48 2.46 -0.40
CA ALA A 7 -8.12 2.04 -0.67
C ALA A 7 -7.71 2.56 -2.06
N PRO A 8 -6.41 2.79 -2.31
CA PRO A 8 -5.90 3.07 -3.65
C PRO A 8 -6.27 1.96 -4.64
N SER A 9 -6.53 2.32 -5.89
CA SER A 9 -6.70 1.33 -6.97
C SER A 9 -5.37 0.73 -7.45
N VAL A 10 -4.27 1.43 -7.17
CA VAL A 10 -2.90 1.04 -7.52
C VAL A 10 -2.03 1.03 -6.27
N PHE A 11 -1.42 -0.11 -5.99
CA PHE A 11 -0.52 -0.38 -4.87
C PHE A 11 0.92 -0.42 -5.39
N ARG A 12 1.89 0.12 -4.63
CA ARG A 12 3.30 0.09 -5.00
C ARG A 12 4.04 -1.04 -4.31
N SER A 13 4.79 -1.80 -5.11
CA SER A 13 5.68 -2.84 -4.62
C SER A 13 6.72 -2.27 -3.65
N GLY A 14 6.90 -2.90 -2.49
CA GLY A 14 7.86 -2.48 -1.46
C GLY A 14 7.42 -1.30 -0.60
N VAL A 15 6.17 -0.85 -0.72
CA VAL A 15 5.62 0.28 0.05
C VAL A 15 4.49 -0.21 0.98
N GLU A 16 4.34 0.44 2.12
CA GLU A 16 3.18 0.26 2.99
C GLU A 16 2.00 1.10 2.47
N GLU A 17 0.91 0.40 2.13
CA GLU A 17 -0.26 1.01 1.51
C GLU A 17 -1.37 1.34 2.51
N ALA A 18 -2.08 2.40 2.15
CA ALA A 18 -3.13 3.07 2.87
C ALA A 18 -4.50 2.43 2.74
N ILE A 19 -5.11 1.95 3.83
CA ILE A 19 -6.52 1.55 3.77
C ILE A 19 -7.29 2.18 4.91
N SER A 20 -8.28 3.00 4.56
CA SER A 20 -9.17 3.63 5.51
C SER A 20 -10.44 2.79 5.67
N VAL A 21 -10.76 2.45 6.90
CA VAL A 21 -11.99 1.71 7.24
C VAL A 21 -12.81 2.56 8.21
N THR A 22 -14.10 2.69 7.91
CA THR A 22 -15.07 3.41 8.74
C THR A 22 -16.26 2.51 8.98
N ILE A 23 -16.65 2.33 10.25
CA ILE A 23 -17.79 1.51 10.64
C ILE A 23 -18.86 2.44 11.22
N PHE A 24 -20.05 2.44 10.61
CA PHE A 24 -21.14 3.32 11.01
C PHE A 24 -22.08 2.63 11.99
N ASN A 25 -22.43 3.32 13.07
CA ASN A 25 -23.45 2.88 14.04
C ASN A 25 -23.15 1.50 14.66
N SER A 26 -21.88 1.27 15.05
CA SER A 26 -21.47 0.05 15.76
C SER A 26 -21.65 0.16 17.27
N ALA A 27 -22.45 -0.71 17.86
CA ALA A 27 -22.63 -0.77 19.32
C ALA A 27 -21.53 -1.56 20.05
N LYS A 28 -20.72 -2.33 19.30
CA LYS A 28 -19.68 -3.21 19.83
C LYS A 28 -18.41 -3.09 19.01
N GLU A 29 -17.29 -3.41 19.63
CA GLU A 29 -15.98 -3.33 18.99
C GLU A 29 -15.88 -4.31 17.82
N THR A 30 -15.20 -3.91 16.74
CA THR A 30 -15.03 -4.77 15.56
C THR A 30 -13.55 -4.87 15.21
N THR A 31 -13.04 -6.10 15.11
CA THR A 31 -11.68 -6.35 14.67
C THR A 31 -11.69 -6.48 13.15
N VAL A 32 -11.01 -5.56 12.46
CA VAL A 32 -10.89 -5.63 10.99
C VAL A 32 -9.53 -6.21 10.64
N GLN A 33 -9.54 -7.12 9.68
CA GLN A 33 -8.33 -7.70 9.12
C GLN A 33 -8.33 -7.48 7.62
N ILE A 34 -7.14 -7.22 7.09
CA ILE A 34 -6.92 -6.97 5.68
C ILE A 34 -5.88 -7.95 5.16
N GLN A 35 -6.13 -8.50 3.98
CA GLN A 35 -5.21 -9.35 3.27
C GLN A 35 -5.05 -8.93 1.81
N LEU A 36 -3.81 -8.97 1.33
CA LEU A 36 -3.49 -8.85 -0.07
C LEU A 36 -3.16 -10.24 -0.62
N VAL A 37 -3.88 -10.64 -1.66
CA VAL A 37 -3.76 -11.96 -2.28
C VAL A 37 -3.36 -11.80 -3.74
N VAL A 38 -2.27 -12.45 -4.16
CA VAL A 38 -1.77 -12.45 -5.54
C VAL A 38 -1.82 -13.89 -6.05
N LYS A 39 -2.48 -14.13 -7.18
CA LYS A 39 -2.61 -15.48 -7.79
C LYS A 39 -3.10 -16.58 -6.82
N GLY A 40 -3.94 -16.21 -5.84
CA GLY A 40 -4.47 -17.14 -4.83
C GLY A 40 -3.61 -17.27 -3.56
N GLU A 41 -2.40 -16.72 -3.54
CA GLU A 41 -1.50 -16.76 -2.38
C GLU A 41 -1.58 -15.46 -1.58
N THR A 42 -1.61 -15.58 -0.24
CA THR A 42 -1.60 -14.40 0.64
C THR A 42 -0.17 -13.87 0.73
N VAL A 43 0.06 -12.69 0.16
CA VAL A 43 1.39 -12.06 0.11
C VAL A 43 1.58 -11.02 1.22
N SER A 44 0.50 -10.50 1.77
CA SER A 44 0.54 -9.56 2.90
C SER A 44 -0.72 -9.63 3.74
N ARG A 45 -0.57 -9.35 5.03
CA ARG A 45 -1.66 -9.30 6.00
C ARG A 45 -1.42 -8.18 6.99
N SER A 46 -2.41 -7.32 7.20
CA SER A 46 -2.35 -6.36 8.30
C SER A 46 -2.54 -7.08 9.63
N HIS A 47 -1.88 -6.62 10.68
CA HIS A 47 -2.24 -7.03 12.03
C HIS A 47 -3.72 -6.65 12.25
N GLY A 48 -4.48 -7.57 12.88
CA GLY A 48 -5.89 -7.34 13.17
C GLY A 48 -6.02 -6.08 14.00
N THR A 49 -6.51 -5.02 13.38
CA THR A 49 -6.63 -3.73 14.05
C THR A 49 -8.00 -3.70 14.71
N ARG A 50 -8.03 -3.35 15.99
CA ARG A 50 -9.24 -3.31 16.80
C ARG A 50 -9.86 -1.93 16.64
N PHE A 51 -11.08 -1.85 16.10
CA PHE A 51 -11.76 -0.59 15.84
C PHE A 51 -12.77 -0.32 16.96
N PHE A 52 -12.51 0.72 17.75
CA PHE A 52 -13.39 1.21 18.80
C PHE A 52 -13.81 2.68 18.51
N CYS A 53 -14.79 2.90 17.64
CA CYS A 53 -15.68 4.07 17.67
C CYS A 53 -16.69 4.10 16.51
N VAL A 54 -17.84 4.70 16.78
CA VAL A 54 -19.04 4.75 15.92
C VAL A 54 -18.88 5.68 14.70
N PHE A 55 -17.82 6.51 14.67
CA PHE A 55 -17.57 7.55 13.65
C PHE A 55 -16.07 7.87 13.40
N LEU A 56 -15.13 6.97 13.75
CA LEU A 56 -13.71 7.22 13.49
C LEU A 56 -13.22 6.41 12.29
N THR A 57 -12.73 7.11 11.27
CA THR A 57 -11.92 6.51 10.20
C THR A 57 -10.57 6.14 10.81
N SER A 58 -10.19 4.87 10.70
CA SER A 58 -8.85 4.42 11.08
C SER A 58 -8.11 3.87 9.88
N TRP A 59 -6.80 4.05 9.94
CA TRP A 59 -5.86 3.58 8.95
C TRP A 59 -5.39 2.18 9.32
N CYS A 60 -5.41 1.28 8.34
CA CYS A 60 -4.68 0.03 8.38
C CYS A 60 -3.64 0.02 7.27
N GLY A 61 -2.38 -0.15 7.67
CA GLY A 61 -1.28 -0.35 6.74
C GLY A 61 -1.21 -1.78 6.23
N VAL A 62 -0.98 -1.94 4.93
CA VAL A 62 -0.67 -3.24 4.30
C VAL A 62 0.65 -3.11 3.57
N GLN A 63 1.68 -3.82 4.07
CA GLN A 63 3.00 -3.81 3.45
C GLN A 63 3.03 -4.70 2.21
N VAL A 64 3.23 -4.12 1.03
CA VAL A 64 3.30 -4.89 -0.22
C VAL A 64 4.73 -5.42 -0.42
N PRO A 65 4.94 -6.74 -0.53
CA PRO A 65 6.28 -7.27 -0.75
C PRO A 65 6.93 -6.71 -2.03
N PRO A 66 8.24 -6.41 -2.00
CA PRO A 66 8.96 -5.94 -3.19
C PRO A 66 9.02 -7.04 -4.27
N GLY A 67 9.06 -6.63 -5.53
CA GLY A 67 9.14 -7.52 -6.69
C GLY A 67 7.79 -8.03 -7.21
N LEU A 68 6.68 -7.71 -6.53
CA LEU A 68 5.33 -7.99 -7.02
C LEU A 68 4.89 -7.00 -8.10
N ARG A 69 4.11 -7.50 -9.09
CA ARG A 69 3.45 -6.70 -10.14
C ARG A 69 2.19 -7.39 -10.67
N GLY A 70 1.25 -6.63 -11.21
CA GLY A 70 0.02 -7.14 -11.85
C GLY A 70 -1.20 -7.06 -10.94
N GLN A 71 -2.23 -7.87 -11.18
CA GLN A 71 -3.47 -7.80 -10.41
C GLN A 71 -3.37 -8.56 -9.08
N ALA A 72 -4.02 -8.01 -8.05
CA ALA A 72 -4.17 -8.61 -6.73
C ALA A 72 -5.60 -8.43 -6.21
N HIS A 73 -6.01 -9.30 -5.29
CA HIS A 73 -7.26 -9.16 -4.54
C HIS A 73 -6.98 -8.60 -3.16
N LEU A 74 -7.59 -7.46 -2.87
CA LEU A 74 -7.63 -6.89 -1.53
C LEU A 74 -8.88 -7.43 -0.83
N LYS A 75 -8.68 -8.26 0.19
CA LYS A 75 -9.75 -8.85 1.00
C LYS A 75 -9.81 -8.15 2.35
N VAL A 76 -11.01 -7.75 2.75
CA VAL A 76 -11.25 -7.08 4.04
C VAL A 76 -12.42 -7.74 4.73
N TRP A 77 -12.26 -8.05 6.01
CA TRP A 77 -13.35 -8.53 6.84
C TRP A 77 -13.33 -7.94 8.24
N GLY A 78 -14.52 -7.72 8.79
CA GLY A 78 -14.74 -7.41 10.20
C GLY A 78 -15.24 -8.67 10.91
N ASN A 79 -14.63 -8.99 12.06
CA ASN A 79 -14.92 -10.15 12.92
C ASN A 79 -14.99 -11.48 12.15
N ARG A 80 -13.86 -12.20 12.08
CA ARG A 80 -13.71 -13.42 11.27
C ARG A 80 -14.53 -14.60 11.82
N HIS A 81 -14.78 -14.63 13.13
CA HIS A 81 -15.46 -15.72 13.82
C HIS A 81 -16.82 -15.23 14.36
N LEU A 82 -17.88 -16.00 14.13
CA LEU A 82 -19.24 -15.71 14.64
C LEU A 82 -19.31 -15.58 16.17
N ALA A 83 -18.30 -16.07 16.89
CA ALA A 83 -18.19 -15.96 18.35
C ALA A 83 -17.75 -14.56 18.83
N GLU A 84 -17.28 -13.69 17.93
CA GLU A 84 -16.86 -12.32 18.27
C GLU A 84 -18.05 -11.35 18.17
N GLU A 85 -18.40 -10.72 19.29
CA GLU A 85 -19.43 -9.70 19.30
C GLU A 85 -19.01 -8.46 18.47
N GLY A 86 -19.84 -8.00 17.53
CA GLY A 86 -19.51 -6.83 16.67
C GLY A 86 -20.11 -6.93 15.27
N HIS A 87 -19.64 -6.08 14.34
CA HIS A 87 -20.11 -6.09 12.96
C HIS A 87 -19.35 -7.10 12.11
N ILE A 88 -20.08 -8.09 11.58
CA ILE A 88 -19.53 -9.10 10.68
C ILE A 88 -19.73 -8.63 9.23
N PHE A 89 -18.64 -8.54 8.48
CA PHE A 89 -18.68 -8.29 7.04
C PHE A 89 -17.48 -8.90 6.33
N HIS A 90 -17.63 -9.15 5.04
CA HIS A 90 -16.58 -9.63 4.16
C HIS A 90 -16.75 -8.97 2.80
N ASN A 91 -15.70 -8.35 2.28
CA ASN A 91 -15.69 -7.81 0.93
C ASN A 91 -14.30 -7.98 0.30
N TYR A 92 -14.25 -7.96 -1.03
CA TYR A 92 -13.01 -7.96 -1.77
C TYR A 92 -13.10 -7.07 -3.01
N THR A 93 -11.97 -6.51 -3.41
CA THR A 93 -11.84 -5.78 -4.66
C THR A 93 -10.52 -6.12 -5.35
N THR A 94 -10.44 -5.85 -6.65
CA THR A 94 -9.21 -6.03 -7.42
C THR A 94 -8.42 -4.73 -7.43
N VAL A 95 -7.13 -4.82 -7.09
CA VAL A 95 -6.17 -3.71 -7.14
C VAL A 95 -5.02 -4.06 -8.08
N THR A 96 -4.36 -3.05 -8.63
CA THR A 96 -3.17 -3.23 -9.48
C THR A 96 -1.91 -2.99 -8.66
N ILE A 97 -0.95 -3.90 -8.69
CA ILE A 97 0.37 -3.71 -8.10
C ILE A 97 1.33 -3.22 -9.19
N ASP A 98 1.90 -2.04 -8.99
CA ASP A 98 2.96 -1.46 -9.82
C ASP A 98 4.34 -1.70 -9.18
N SER A 99 5.31 -2.06 -10.01
CA SER A 99 6.72 -2.22 -9.63
C SER A 99 7.46 -0.90 -9.42
N LYS A 100 6.89 0.25 -9.85
CA LYS A 100 7.55 1.56 -9.77
C LYS A 100 7.51 2.15 -8.34
N GLY A 101 8.30 1.55 -7.44
CA GLY A 101 8.51 2.06 -6.07
C GLY A 101 9.50 3.23 -5.99
N SER A 102 10.35 3.40 -7.01
CA SER A 102 11.41 4.41 -7.06
C SER A 102 11.46 5.16 -8.40
N SER A 103 12.08 6.34 -8.38
CA SER A 103 12.32 7.20 -9.55
C SER A 103 13.81 7.57 -9.62
N VAL A 104 14.34 7.70 -10.83
CA VAL A 104 15.74 8.10 -11.09
C VAL A 104 15.75 9.47 -11.75
N PHE A 105 16.47 10.42 -11.16
CA PHE A 105 16.73 11.74 -11.70
C PHE A 105 18.18 11.82 -12.16
N ILE A 106 18.37 12.35 -13.36
CA ILE A 106 19.68 12.55 -13.97
C ILE A 106 19.93 14.04 -14.05
N GLN A 107 21.02 14.49 -13.45
CA GLN A 107 21.49 15.86 -13.56
C GLN A 107 22.84 15.87 -14.24
N THR A 108 22.97 16.64 -15.31
CA THR A 108 24.25 16.91 -15.95
C THR A 108 24.82 18.23 -15.44
N ASP A 109 26.15 18.42 -15.55
CA ASP A 109 26.78 19.68 -15.18
C ASP A 109 26.39 20.84 -16.12
N LYS A 110 26.00 20.54 -17.37
CA LYS A 110 25.58 21.52 -18.37
C LYS A 110 24.47 20.95 -19.26
N PRO A 111 23.63 21.80 -19.87
CA PRO A 111 22.62 21.35 -20.84
C PRO A 111 23.19 21.08 -22.24
N VAL A 112 24.35 21.65 -22.61
CA VAL A 112 24.97 21.53 -23.95
C VAL A 112 26.49 21.36 -23.84
N TYR A 113 27.07 20.52 -24.70
CA TYR A 113 28.50 20.19 -24.71
C TYR A 113 29.14 20.40 -26.09
N LYS A 114 30.41 20.82 -26.10
CA LYS A 114 31.24 20.82 -27.31
C LYS A 114 31.83 19.42 -27.55
N PRO A 115 32.22 19.08 -28.80
CA PRO A 115 32.95 17.85 -29.07
C PRO A 115 34.18 17.70 -28.16
N LYS A 116 34.42 16.48 -27.65
CA LYS A 116 35.52 16.12 -26.73
C LYS A 116 35.43 16.71 -25.31
N GLN A 117 34.36 17.41 -24.96
CA GLN A 117 34.17 17.90 -23.59
C GLN A 117 33.75 16.75 -22.66
N LYS A 118 34.40 16.64 -21.49
CA LYS A 118 34.01 15.67 -20.45
C LYS A 118 32.66 16.08 -19.85
N VAL A 119 31.73 15.12 -19.78
CA VAL A 119 30.41 15.27 -19.16
C VAL A 119 30.49 14.75 -17.73
N LEU A 120 29.99 15.53 -16.76
CA LEU A 120 29.80 15.09 -15.38
C LEU A 120 28.31 14.88 -15.12
N ILE A 121 27.96 13.75 -14.53
CA ILE A 121 26.57 13.34 -14.30
C ILE A 121 26.40 12.97 -12.83
N ASN A 122 25.31 13.46 -12.23
CA ASN A 122 24.80 13.03 -10.95
C ASN A 122 23.52 12.23 -11.14
N LEU A 123 23.43 11.09 -10.45
CA LEU A 123 22.24 10.25 -10.42
C LEU A 123 21.62 10.31 -9.02
N PHE A 124 20.33 10.61 -8.94
CA PHE A 124 19.56 10.58 -7.71
C PHE A 124 18.45 9.54 -7.86
N MET A 125 18.50 8.48 -7.06
CA MET A 125 17.40 7.53 -6.96
C MET A 125 16.61 7.86 -5.72
N VAL A 126 15.30 8.07 -5.86
CA VAL A 126 14.41 8.37 -4.74
C VAL A 126 13.23 7.41 -4.71
N THR A 127 12.79 7.08 -3.50
CA THR A 127 11.54 6.37 -3.23
C THR A 127 10.34 7.28 -3.45
N SER A 128 9.14 6.71 -3.34
CA SER A 128 7.86 7.42 -3.52
C SER A 128 7.65 8.57 -2.52
N ASP A 129 8.28 8.53 -1.35
CA ASP A 129 8.31 9.58 -0.33
C ASP A 129 9.50 10.55 -0.49
N LEU A 130 10.15 10.54 -1.66
CA LEU A 130 11.27 11.40 -2.04
C LEU A 130 12.55 11.22 -1.19
N ARG A 131 12.67 10.11 -0.47
CA ARG A 131 13.89 9.75 0.25
C ARG A 131 14.88 9.05 -0.67
N PRO A 132 16.20 9.23 -0.48
CA PRO A 132 17.19 8.51 -1.27
C PRO A 132 17.06 6.99 -1.12
N VAL A 133 17.09 6.25 -2.23
CA VAL A 133 17.20 4.79 -2.20
C VAL A 133 18.66 4.44 -1.91
N ASN A 134 18.91 3.62 -0.88
CA ASN A 134 20.28 3.24 -0.48
C ASN A 134 20.86 2.09 -1.33
N ASP A 135 20.19 1.74 -2.44
CA ASP A 135 20.62 0.68 -3.34
C ASP A 135 21.68 1.21 -4.30
N ARG A 136 22.73 0.40 -4.50
CA ARG A 136 23.71 0.68 -5.55
C ARG A 136 23.02 0.53 -6.90
N VAL A 137 23.07 1.59 -7.72
CA VAL A 137 22.74 1.49 -9.15
C VAL A 137 23.72 0.50 -9.77
N LYS A 138 23.23 -0.66 -10.19
CA LYS A 138 24.03 -1.69 -10.88
C LYS A 138 24.24 -1.35 -12.34
#